data_AF-A0A937ZQT5-F1
#
_entry.id   AF-A0A937ZQT5-F1
#
_cell.length_a   1.000
_cell.length_b   1.000
_cell.length_c   1.000
_cell.angle_alpha   90.00
_cell.angle_beta   90.00
_cell.angle_gamma   90.00
#
_symmetry.space_group_name_H-M   'P 1'
#
loop_
_entity.id
_entity.type
_entity.pdbx_description
1 polymer ?
#
loop_
_entity_poly.entity_id
_entity_poly.type
_entity_poly.pdbx_seq_one_letter_code
_entity_poly.pdbx_strand_id
1 'polypeptide(L)'
;GVFTGTGPMYRGIRFRLGPTAVLRIGGVRVVVCSNRAQAGDRSILRHVGLEPAAQKIIGLKSSVHFRADYEPIAGKILVVVAPGSNTADTREIPYRRLRPGLRIAPSSQVLSGAPA
;
A
#
# COMPACT_ATOMS: atom_id res chain seq x y z
N GLY A 1 6.84 -13.21 10.26
CA GLY A 1 8.20 -13.15 10.80
C GLY A 1 8.34 -12.00 11.78
N VAL A 2 9.50 -11.93 12.45
CA VAL A 2 9.88 -10.81 13.33
C VAL A 2 11.23 -10.27 12.86
N PHE A 3 11.27 -9.00 12.47
CA PHE A 3 12.45 -8.34 11.90
C PHE A 3 12.38 -6.82 12.14
N THR A 4 13.46 -6.12 11.84
CA THR A 4 13.58 -4.67 12.05
C THR A 4 13.56 -3.96 10.70
N GLY A 5 12.74 -2.91 10.59
CA GLY A 5 12.69 -2.03 9.42
C GLY A 5 13.99 -1.26 9.23
N THR A 6 14.41 -1.12 7.97
CA THR A 6 15.68 -0.46 7.60
C THR A 6 15.47 0.72 6.66
N GLY A 7 14.31 0.80 6.01
CA GLY A 7 13.92 1.88 5.12
C GLY A 7 13.64 3.19 5.88
N PRO A 8 13.62 4.34 5.18
CA PRO A 8 13.55 5.64 5.83
C PRO A 8 12.34 5.85 6.74
N MET A 9 11.16 5.34 6.36
CA MET A 9 9.92 5.53 7.14
C MET A 9 9.81 4.60 8.36
N TYR A 10 10.32 3.38 8.27
CA TYR A 10 10.17 2.36 9.31
C TYR A 10 11.50 1.99 9.99
N ARG A 11 12.52 2.85 9.87
CA ARG A 11 13.84 2.61 10.43
C ARG A 11 13.75 2.33 11.93
N GLY A 12 14.28 1.18 12.34
CA GLY A 12 14.29 0.77 13.75
C GLY A 12 12.96 0.20 14.26
N ILE A 13 11.87 0.28 13.49
CA ILE A 13 10.58 -0.30 13.87
C ILE A 13 10.68 -1.83 13.85
N ARG A 14 10.23 -2.47 14.93
CA ARG A 14 10.16 -3.92 15.03
C ARG A 14 8.85 -4.43 14.44
N PHE A 15 8.92 -5.01 13.25
CA PHE A 15 7.78 -5.69 12.62
C PHE A 15 7.50 -7.02 13.31
N ARG A 16 6.21 -7.30 13.55
CA ARG A 16 5.69 -8.57 14.07
C ARG A 16 4.56 -9.07 13.20
N LEU A 17 4.91 -9.66 12.05
CA LEU A 17 3.93 -10.10 11.05
C LEU A 17 3.20 -11.41 11.41
N GLY A 18 3.57 -12.06 12.52
CA GLY A 18 3.07 -13.38 12.90
C GLY A 18 3.57 -14.48 11.95
N PRO A 19 2.91 -15.66 11.88
CA PRO A 19 3.15 -16.64 10.82
C PRO A 19 3.21 -15.97 9.44
N THR A 20 4.20 -16.34 8.63
CA THR A 20 4.43 -15.75 7.31
C THR A 20 4.94 -16.82 6.37
N ALA A 21 4.41 -16.84 5.16
CA ALA A 21 4.81 -17.77 4.11
C ALA A 21 4.98 -17.04 2.77
N VAL A 22 5.80 -17.62 1.91
CA VAL A 22 5.89 -17.23 0.51
C VAL A 22 5.15 -18.28 -0.30
N LEU A 23 4.01 -17.91 -0.86
CA LEU A 23 3.27 -18.73 -1.79
C LEU A 23 3.81 -18.50 -3.20
N ARG A 24 3.81 -19.56 -4.02
CA ARG A 24 4.17 -19.47 -5.44
C ARG A 24 3.01 -19.95 -6.29
N ILE A 25 2.59 -19.12 -7.24
CA ILE A 25 1.55 -19.44 -8.22
C ILE A 25 2.13 -19.10 -9.60
N GLY A 26 2.50 -20.14 -10.37
CA GLY A 26 3.26 -19.95 -11.61
C GLY A 26 4.54 -19.15 -11.37
N GLY A 27 4.73 -18.08 -12.14
CA GLY A 27 5.86 -17.16 -12.02
C GLY A 27 5.73 -16.08 -10.92
N VAL A 28 4.62 -16.06 -10.16
CA VAL A 28 4.33 -15.04 -9.15
C VAL A 28 4.62 -15.56 -7.75
N ARG A 29 5.25 -14.71 -6.92
CA ARG A 29 5.46 -14.95 -5.50
C ARG A 29 4.60 -14.00 -4.68
N VAL A 30 3.90 -14.54 -3.67
CA VAL A 30 3.01 -13.77 -2.79
C VAL A 30 3.44 -13.98 -1.35
N VAL A 31 3.79 -12.89 -0.67
CA VAL A 31 4.08 -12.92 0.77
C VAL A 31 2.76 -12.80 1.52
N VAL A 32 2.40 -13.84 2.27
CA VAL A 32 1.21 -13.86 3.13
C VAL A 32 1.64 -13.83 4.59
N CYS A 33 0.95 -13.04 5.40
CA CYS A 33 1.20 -12.95 6.84
C CYS A 33 -0.11 -12.84 7.62
N SER A 34 -0.10 -13.29 8.89
CA SER A 34 -1.31 -13.29 9.72
C SER A 34 -1.66 -11.90 10.25
N ASN A 35 -0.66 -11.06 10.51
CA ASN A 35 -0.87 -9.72 11.05
C ASN A 35 -0.77 -8.68 9.94
N ARG A 36 -1.71 -7.74 9.92
CA ARG A 36 -1.76 -6.66 8.93
C ARG A 36 -0.52 -5.76 9.06
N ALA A 37 0.13 -5.48 7.94
CA ALA A 37 1.20 -4.50 7.84
C ALA A 37 1.18 -3.80 6.48
N GLN A 38 1.68 -2.57 6.43
CA GLN A 38 1.93 -1.89 5.16
C GLN A 38 3.28 -2.33 4.61
N ALA A 39 3.32 -2.70 3.33
CA ALA A 39 4.55 -3.07 2.61
C ALA A 39 5.39 -1.84 2.23
N GLY A 40 5.62 -0.93 3.18
CA GLY A 40 6.36 0.32 2.97
C GLY A 40 7.87 0.21 3.14
N ASP A 41 8.37 -0.98 3.49
CA ASP A 41 9.80 -1.23 3.77
C ASP A 41 10.25 -2.51 3.07
N ARG A 42 11.44 -2.49 2.45
CA ARG A 42 12.05 -3.61 1.72
C ARG A 42 12.44 -4.78 2.62
N SER A 43 12.67 -4.53 3.91
CA SER A 43 12.94 -5.57 4.91
C SER A 43 11.78 -6.58 5.01
N ILE A 44 10.55 -6.18 4.67
CA ILE A 44 9.39 -7.07 4.62
C ILE A 44 9.56 -8.16 3.56
N LEU A 45 10.25 -7.91 2.45
CA LEU A 45 10.56 -8.96 1.47
C LEU A 45 11.85 -9.69 1.83
N ARG A 46 12.88 -8.97 2.31
CA ARG A 46 14.16 -9.57 2.67
C ARG A 46 14.05 -10.59 3.80
N HIS A 47 13.17 -10.37 4.78
CA HIS A 47 13.02 -11.31 5.90
C HIS A 47 12.47 -12.70 5.49
N VAL A 48 11.86 -12.80 4.30
CA VAL A 48 11.42 -14.06 3.69
C VAL A 48 12.33 -14.53 2.55
N GLY A 49 13.56 -13.98 2.48
CA GLY A 49 14.56 -14.37 1.50
C GLY A 49 14.33 -13.79 0.09
N LEU A 50 13.48 -12.79 -0.07
CA LEU A 50 13.23 -12.14 -1.36
C LEU A 50 13.99 -10.81 -1.41
N GLU A 51 15.02 -10.71 -2.24
CA GLU A 51 15.69 -9.43 -2.49
C GLU A 51 14.85 -8.56 -3.44
N PRO A 52 14.38 -7.37 -3.01
CA PRO A 52 13.56 -6.51 -3.85
C PRO A 52 14.23 -6.09 -5.16
N ALA A 53 15.53 -5.76 -5.13
CA ALA A 53 16.26 -5.33 -6.32
C ALA A 53 16.40 -6.44 -7.38
N ALA A 54 16.22 -7.71 -7.00
CA ALA A 54 16.24 -8.84 -7.94
C ALA A 54 14.86 -9.11 -8.59
N GLN A 55 13.82 -8.36 -8.23
CA GLN A 55 12.48 -8.54 -8.77
C GLN A 55 12.27 -7.65 -9.99
N LYS A 56 11.75 -8.22 -11.09
CA LYS A 56 11.39 -7.45 -12.28
C LYS A 56 10.22 -6.49 -12.01
N ILE A 57 9.27 -6.93 -11.18
CA ILE A 57 8.06 -6.20 -10.81
C ILE A 57 7.77 -6.50 -9.33
N ILE A 58 7.40 -5.47 -8.57
CA ILE A 58 6.90 -5.62 -7.20
C ILE A 58 5.52 -4.98 -7.12
N GLY A 59 4.51 -5.76 -6.75
CA GLY A 59 3.16 -5.25 -6.48
C GLY A 59 3.03 -4.84 -5.01
N LEU A 60 2.71 -3.57 -4.76
CA LEU A 60 2.54 -3.03 -3.41
C LEU A 60 1.14 -2.39 -3.28
N LYS A 61 0.38 -2.77 -2.25
CA LYS A 61 -0.85 -2.07 -1.88
C LYS A 61 -0.49 -0.86 -1.00
N SER A 62 -0.10 0.23 -1.64
CA SER A 62 0.28 1.48 -0.99
C SER A 62 0.04 2.67 -1.93
N SER A 63 -0.32 3.83 -1.38
CA SER A 63 -0.48 5.07 -2.15
C SER A 63 0.84 5.84 -2.27
N VAL A 64 1.57 5.99 -1.15
CA VAL A 64 2.76 6.86 -1.09
C VAL A 64 3.92 6.31 -0.24
N HIS A 65 3.65 5.65 0.89
CA HIS A 65 4.71 5.32 1.88
C HIS A 65 5.81 4.41 1.32
N PHE A 66 5.48 3.55 0.35
CA PHE A 66 6.47 2.69 -0.29
C PHE A 66 7.58 3.46 -1.01
N ARG A 67 7.30 4.68 -1.49
CA ARG A 67 8.23 5.45 -2.31
C ARG A 67 9.56 5.70 -1.61
N ALA A 68 9.52 6.00 -0.32
CA ALA A 68 10.72 6.31 0.45
C ALA A 68 11.79 5.20 0.39
N ASP A 69 11.39 3.93 0.28
CA ASP A 69 12.33 2.81 0.30
C ASP A 69 12.40 2.01 -1.02
N TYR A 70 11.33 2.01 -1.82
CA TYR A 70 11.27 1.28 -3.09
C TYR A 70 11.58 2.16 -4.32
N GLU A 71 11.33 3.47 -4.28
CA GLU A 71 11.60 4.35 -5.43
C GLU A 71 13.07 4.36 -5.86
N PRO A 72 14.07 4.34 -4.96
CA PRO A 72 15.48 4.31 -5.36
C PRO A 72 15.91 3.06 -6.15
N ILE A 73 15.13 1.97 -6.12
CA ILE A 73 15.40 0.74 -6.89
C ILE A 73 14.44 0.54 -8.07
N ALA A 74 13.47 1.44 -8.24
CA ALA A 74 12.45 1.33 -9.26
C ALA A 74 12.86 2.11 -10.52
N GLY A 75 12.95 1.44 -11.67
CA GLY A 75 13.09 2.13 -12.96
C GLY A 75 11.83 2.88 -13.39
N LYS A 76 10.65 2.41 -12.96
CA LYS A 76 9.35 3.06 -13.20
C LYS A 76 8.35 2.69 -12.11
N ILE A 77 7.52 3.65 -11.72
CA ILE A 77 6.40 3.43 -10.80
C ILE A 77 5.10 3.57 -11.59
N LEU A 78 4.30 2.49 -11.60
CA LEU A 78 2.99 2.46 -12.23
C LEU A 78 1.91 2.52 -11.15
N VAL A 79 1.14 3.60 -11.14
CA VAL A 79 -0.03 3.72 -10.25
C VAL A 79 -1.19 3.01 -10.92
N VAL A 80 -1.77 2.02 -10.23
CA VAL A 80 -2.83 1.17 -10.77
C VAL A 80 -4.07 1.26 -9.89
N VAL A 81 -5.23 1.45 -10.52
CA VAL A 81 -6.53 1.35 -9.86
C VAL A 81 -6.84 -0.13 -9.65
N ALA A 82 -7.21 -0.50 -8.42
CA ALA A 82 -7.60 -1.86 -8.08
C ALA A 82 -8.80 -1.84 -7.12
N PRO A 83 -9.78 -2.74 -7.29
CA PRO A 83 -10.93 -2.83 -6.40
C PRO A 83 -10.49 -3.14 -4.96
N GLY A 84 -11.26 -2.66 -3.99
CA GLY A 84 -11.04 -2.97 -2.58
C GLY A 84 -11.57 -1.90 -1.64
N SER A 85 -11.41 -2.13 -0.33
CA SER A 85 -11.99 -1.30 0.72
C SER A 85 -11.44 0.14 0.82
N ASN A 86 -10.39 0.46 0.05
CA ASN A 86 -9.76 1.76 0.04
C ASN A 86 -9.68 2.26 -1.41
N THR A 87 -10.79 2.84 -1.88
CA THR A 87 -10.84 3.45 -3.22
C THR A 87 -9.92 4.66 -3.28
N ALA A 88 -9.24 4.83 -4.42
CA ALA A 88 -8.40 5.99 -4.68
C ALA A 88 -9.25 7.20 -5.09
N ASP A 89 -10.41 6.97 -5.71
CA ASP A 89 -11.34 8.02 -6.07
C ASP A 89 -12.38 8.20 -4.98
N THR A 90 -12.24 9.27 -4.21
CA THR A 90 -13.16 9.61 -3.12
C THR A 90 -14.59 9.85 -3.61
N ARG A 91 -14.81 10.12 -4.90
CA ARG A 91 -16.16 10.29 -5.47
C ARG A 91 -16.96 8.99 -5.51
N GLU A 92 -16.30 7.84 -5.47
CA GLU A 92 -16.95 6.53 -5.44
C GLU A 92 -17.47 6.15 -4.05
N ILE A 93 -17.13 6.92 -3.01
CA ILE A 93 -17.54 6.65 -1.64
C ILE A 93 -18.99 7.13 -1.44
N PRO A 94 -19.92 6.27 -0.99
CA PRO A 94 -21.33 6.63 -0.78
C PRO A 94 -21.50 7.37 0.55
N TYR A 95 -21.05 8.62 0.61
CA TYR A 95 -21.13 9.42 1.82
C TYR A 95 -22.60 9.74 2.20
N ARG A 96 -22.95 9.55 3.48
CA ARG A 96 -24.31 9.81 4.01
C ARG A 96 -24.45 11.07 4.87
N ARG A 97 -23.34 11.64 5.34
CA ARG A 97 -23.33 12.73 6.34
C ARG A 97 -22.24 13.75 6.05
N LEU A 98 -22.23 14.29 4.84
CA LEU A 98 -21.31 15.37 4.48
C LEU A 98 -21.85 16.72 4.95
N ARG A 99 -20.94 17.58 5.38
CA ARG A 99 -21.27 18.98 5.69
C ARG A 99 -21.67 19.70 4.39
N PRO A 100 -22.68 20.58 4.41
CA PRO A 100 -22.98 21.44 3.28
C PRO A 100 -21.75 22.25 2.86
N GLY A 101 -21.58 22.47 1.56
CA GLY A 101 -20.46 23.27 1.04
C GLY A 101 -19.14 22.53 0.84
N LEU A 102 -19.08 21.22 1.12
CA LEU A 102 -17.86 20.42 0.95
C LEU A 102 -17.64 19.98 -0.52
N ARG A 103 -16.38 19.97 -0.95
CA ARG A 103 -15.92 19.29 -2.17
C ARG A 103 -15.42 17.89 -1.83
N ILE A 104 -15.85 16.89 -2.59
CA ILE A 104 -15.49 15.48 -2.35
C ILE A 104 -14.20 15.06 -3.06
N ALA A 105 -13.67 15.88 -3.97
CA ALA A 105 -12.36 15.69 -4.60
C ALA A 105 -11.68 17.04 -4.90
N PRO A 106 -10.35 17.08 -5.08
CA PRO A 106 -9.65 18.28 -5.50
C PRO A 106 -10.27 18.87 -6.76
N SER A 107 -10.51 20.18 -6.76
CA SER A 107 -11.14 20.89 -7.87
C SER A 107 -12.52 20.37 -8.31
N SER A 108 -13.22 19.59 -7.48
CA SER A 108 -14.60 19.18 -7.77
C SER A 108 -15.59 20.32 -7.55
N GLN A 109 -16.78 20.19 -8.12
CA GLN A 109 -17.90 21.03 -7.71
C GLN A 109 -18.20 20.83 -6.21
N VAL A 110 -18.70 21.89 -5.59
CA VAL A 110 -19.23 21.85 -4.23
C VAL A 110 -20.52 21.06 -4.26
N LEU A 111 -20.71 20.13 -3.31
CA LEU A 111 -21.99 19.45 -3.18
C LEU A 111 -23.07 20.45 -2.79
N SER A 112 -24.04 20.65 -3.68
CA SER A 112 -25.23 21.44 -3.43
C SER A 112 -26.28 20.58 -2.71
N GLY A 113 -26.56 20.89 -1.44
CA GLY A 113 -27.59 20.20 -0.64
C GLY A 113 -27.06 19.09 0.26
N ALA A 114 -27.85 18.76 1.29
CA ALA A 114 -27.57 17.61 2.15
C ALA A 114 -27.67 16.32 1.31
N PRO A 115 -26.71 15.38 1.40
CA PRO A 115 -26.89 14.07 0.78
C PRO A 115 -28.11 13.41 1.41
N ALA A 116 -28.99 12.85 0.58
CA ALA A 116 -30.14 12.07 1.02
C ALA A 116 -29.72 10.85 1.87
#